data_AF-Q1LK95-F1
#
_entry.id   AF-Q1LK95-F1
#
_cell.length_a   1.000
_cell.length_b   1.000
_cell.length_c   1.000
_cell.angle_alpha   90.00
_cell.angle_beta   90.00
_cell.angle_gamma   90.00
#
_symmetry.space_group_name_H-M   'P 1'
#
loop_
_entity.id
_entity.type
_entity.pdbx_description
1 polymer ?
#
loop_
_entity_poly.entity_id
_entity_poly.type
_entity_poly.pdbx_seq_one_letter_code
_entity_poly.pdbx_strand_id
1 'polypeptide(L)'
;MNDDTVCRVKDVTSTIATLIRLGLVRKLDNGTYETTGAHPRVPTEVSPLATPPVKPVDPYSPTGLRKRGYRVMEGKTAAEDRVEVGGGFYRITAARENGLI
;
A
#
# COMPACT_ATOMS: atom_id res chain seq x y z
N MET A 1 1.89 8.46 23.49
CA MET A 1 2.00 9.13 22.18
C MET A 1 3.48 9.44 21.92
N ASN A 2 4.03 8.93 20.81
CA ASN A 2 5.43 9.04 20.39
C ASN A 2 5.50 9.58 18.94
N ASP A 3 6.71 9.80 18.43
CA ASP A 3 6.94 10.40 17.10
C ASP A 3 6.32 9.59 15.94
N ASP A 4 6.17 8.27 16.12
CA ASP A 4 5.57 7.34 15.15
C ASP A 4 4.04 7.22 15.29
N THR A 5 3.45 7.82 16.32
CA THR A 5 1.99 7.74 16.54
C THR A 5 1.27 8.47 15.42
N VAL A 6 0.31 7.79 14.77
CA VAL A 6 -0.52 8.40 13.73
C VAL A 6 -1.60 9.24 14.40
N CYS A 7 -1.61 10.52 14.09
CA CYS A 7 -2.59 11.47 14.61
C CYS A 7 -3.33 12.14 13.46
N ARG A 8 -4.57 12.55 13.74
CA ARG A 8 -5.32 13.43 12.84
C ARG A 8 -5.32 14.83 13.41
N VAL A 9 -4.81 15.79 12.64
CA VAL A 9 -4.82 17.22 12.95
C VAL A 9 -5.42 17.96 11.75
N LYS A 10 -6.58 18.59 11.96
CA LYS A 10 -7.42 19.16 10.88
C LYS A 10 -7.80 18.05 9.87
N ASP A 11 -7.41 18.21 8.61
CA ASP A 11 -7.65 17.26 7.52
C ASP A 11 -6.43 16.40 7.17
N VAL A 12 -5.37 16.48 7.97
CA VAL A 12 -4.14 15.70 7.76
C VAL A 12 -4.08 14.57 8.78
N THR A 13 -3.96 13.34 8.28
CA THR A 13 -3.68 12.14 9.08
C THR A 13 -2.26 11.70 8.78
N SER A 14 -1.36 11.79 9.75
CA SER A 14 0.03 11.38 9.58
C SER A 14 0.72 11.13 10.93
N THR A 15 1.97 10.69 10.90
CA THR A 15 2.78 10.52 12.12
C THR A 15 3.09 11.86 12.77
N ILE A 16 3.29 11.88 14.10
CA ILE A 16 3.66 13.10 14.83
C ILE A 16 4.93 13.74 14.27
N ALA A 17 5.95 12.95 13.93
CA ALA A 17 7.16 13.48 13.31
C ALA A 17 6.85 14.29 12.03
N THR A 18 5.91 13.80 11.22
CA THR A 18 5.48 14.49 10.00
C THR A 18 4.66 15.73 10.32
N LEU A 19 3.76 15.66 11.29
CA LEU A 19 2.95 16.80 11.72
C LEU A 19 3.79 17.92 12.34
N ILE A 20 4.90 17.58 13.02
CA ILE A 20 5.89 18.56 13.50
C ILE A 20 6.59 19.24 12.34
N ARG A 21 7.05 18.47 11.34
CA ARG A 21 7.68 19.03 10.12
C ARG A 21 6.75 19.96 9.34
N LEU A 22 5.45 19.66 9.33
CA LEU A 22 4.41 20.50 8.70
C LEU A 22 4.02 21.71 9.55
N GLY A 23 4.59 21.86 10.75
CA GLY A 23 4.26 22.95 11.68
C GLY A 23 2.84 22.87 12.20
N LEU A 24 2.20 21.69 12.18
CA LEU A 24 0.83 21.46 12.67
C LEU A 24 0.81 21.01 14.13
N VAL A 25 1.89 20.39 14.58
CA VAL A 25 2.11 19.92 15.95
C VAL A 25 3.44 20.48 16.44
N ARG A 26 3.54 20.78 17.73
CA ARG A 26 4.80 21.11 18.40
C ARG A 26 4.98 20.21 19.63
N LYS A 27 6.22 19.93 19.95
CA LYS A 27 6.61 19.25 21.18
C LYS A 27 6.88 20.30 22.25
N LEU A 28 6.30 20.12 23.44
CA LEU A 28 6.54 20.96 24.61
C LEU A 28 7.70 20.42 25.44
N ASP A 29 8.26 21.26 26.31
CA ASP A 29 9.41 20.92 27.17
C ASP A 29 9.11 19.81 28.18
N ASN A 30 7.83 19.59 28.50
CA ASN A 30 7.34 18.50 29.35
C ASN A 30 7.18 17.16 28.58
N GLY A 31 7.56 17.11 27.30
CA GLY A 31 7.45 15.92 26.46
C GLY A 31 6.06 15.64 25.87
N THR A 32 5.08 16.53 26.06
CA THR A 32 3.76 16.41 25.44
C THR A 32 3.70 17.08 24.06
N TYR A 33 2.65 16.76 23.30
CA TYR A 33 2.42 17.30 21.96
C TYR A 33 1.17 18.16 21.93
N GLU A 34 1.23 19.30 21.25
CA GLU A 34 0.10 20.21 21.05
C GLU A 34 -0.02 20.64 19.59
N THR A 35 -1.24 20.89 19.13
CA THR A 35 -1.48 21.51 17.83
C THR A 35 -1.12 23.00 17.83
N THR A 36 -0.65 23.52 16.70
CA THR A 36 -0.19 24.91 16.53
C THR A 36 -1.28 25.91 16.11
N GLY A 37 -2.56 25.50 16.18
CA GLY A 37 -3.69 26.34 15.76
C GLY A 37 -4.07 27.43 16.78
N ALA A 38 -5.07 28.25 16.43
CA ALA A 38 -5.62 29.31 17.31
C ALA A 38 -6.13 28.78 18.66
N HIS A 39 -6.48 27.50 18.72
CA HIS A 39 -6.80 26.78 19.94
C HIS A 39 -5.91 25.53 20.04
N PRO A 40 -4.75 25.64 20.70
CA PRO A 40 -3.86 24.51 20.93
C PRO A 40 -4.58 23.42 21.71
N ARG A 41 -4.51 22.18 21.22
CA ARG A 41 -5.08 21.01 21.86
C ARG A 41 -4.19 19.80 21.66
N VAL A 42 -4.37 18.78 22.49
CA VAL A 42 -3.69 17.50 22.30
C VAL A 42 -4.13 16.89 20.96
N PRO A 43 -3.19 16.46 20.10
CA PRO A 43 -3.51 15.77 18.85
C PRO A 43 -4.38 14.54 19.12
N THR A 44 -5.37 14.31 18.25
CA THR A 44 -6.19 13.10 18.35
C THR A 44 -5.45 11.94 17.72
N GLU A 45 -5.04 10.99 18.56
CA GLU A 45 -4.53 9.71 18.09
C GLU A 45 -5.62 9.02 17.28
N VAL A 46 -5.25 8.59 16.08
CA VAL A 46 -6.09 7.74 15.28
C VAL A 46 -5.40 6.39 15.20
N SER A 47 -6.14 5.34 15.55
CA SER A 47 -5.65 3.99 15.27
C SER A 47 -5.28 3.93 13.79
N PRO A 48 -4.09 3.40 13.43
CA PRO A 48 -3.68 3.31 12.04
C PRO A 48 -4.82 2.65 11.29
N LEU A 49 -5.45 3.40 10.38
CA LEU A 49 -6.54 2.93 9.54
C LEU A 49 -6.11 1.56 9.01
N ALA A 50 -6.93 0.55 9.32
CA ALA A 50 -6.70 -0.84 8.96
C ALA A 50 -6.03 -0.90 7.59
N THR A 51 -4.88 -1.60 7.54
CA THR A 51 -4.11 -1.84 6.33
C THR A 51 -5.07 -1.97 5.16
N PRO A 52 -4.97 -1.12 4.11
CA PRO A 52 -5.93 -1.19 3.02
C PRO A 52 -6.03 -2.65 2.56
N PRO A 53 -7.25 -3.19 2.36
CA PRO A 53 -7.41 -4.60 2.06
C PRO A 53 -6.49 -4.92 0.89
N VAL A 54 -5.61 -5.91 1.09
CA VAL A 54 -4.69 -6.37 0.04
C VAL A 54 -5.55 -6.60 -1.18
N LYS A 55 -5.36 -5.78 -2.23
CA LYS A 55 -6.15 -5.92 -3.45
C LYS A 55 -6.04 -7.39 -3.89
N PRO A 56 -7.16 -8.07 -4.15
CA PRO A 56 -7.10 -9.45 -4.60
C PRO A 56 -6.19 -9.50 -5.83
N VAL A 57 -5.14 -10.31 -5.76
CA VAL A 57 -4.19 -10.47 -6.87
C VAL A 57 -4.97 -11.06 -8.04
N ASP A 58 -4.91 -10.41 -9.21
CA ASP A 58 -5.54 -10.91 -10.42
C ASP A 58 -5.04 -12.35 -10.69
N PRO A 59 -5.93 -13.36 -10.77
CA PRO A 59 -5.57 -14.75 -11.04
C PRO A 59 -4.77 -14.97 -12.33
N TYR A 60 -4.88 -14.07 -13.30
CA TYR A 60 -4.19 -14.12 -14.58
C TYR A 60 -2.99 -13.16 -14.66
N SER A 61 -2.68 -12.41 -13.61
CA SER A 61 -1.40 -11.71 -13.55
C SER A 61 -0.25 -12.71 -13.43
N PRO A 62 1.00 -12.34 -13.80
CA PRO A 62 2.18 -13.18 -13.56
C PRO A 62 2.25 -13.70 -12.12
N THR A 63 1.97 -12.83 -11.15
CA THR A 63 1.93 -13.17 -9.72
C THR A 63 0.79 -14.14 -9.39
N GLY A 64 -0.40 -13.92 -9.95
CA GLY A 64 -1.56 -14.81 -9.76
C GLY A 64 -1.31 -16.21 -10.32
N LEU A 65 -0.75 -16.29 -11.52
CA LEU A 65 -0.43 -17.57 -12.18
C LEU A 65 0.70 -18.32 -11.46
N ARG A 66 1.73 -17.62 -10.98
CA ARG A 66 2.76 -18.21 -10.13
C ARG A 66 2.17 -18.79 -8.84
N LYS A 67 1.23 -18.08 -8.20
CA LYS A 67 0.49 -18.58 -7.03
C LYS A 67 -0.39 -19.80 -7.35
N ARG A 68 -0.89 -19.90 -8.59
CA ARG A 68 -1.63 -21.06 -9.10
C ARG A 68 -0.72 -22.24 -9.53
N GLY A 69 0.60 -22.09 -9.42
CA GLY A 69 1.58 -23.15 -9.73
C GLY A 69 2.11 -23.15 -11.16
N TYR A 70 1.76 -22.16 -11.98
CA TYR A 70 2.29 -22.04 -13.33
C TYR A 70 3.70 -21.43 -13.34
N ARG A 71 4.55 -21.85 -14.27
CA ARG A 71 5.78 -21.12 -14.58
C ARG A 71 5.44 -19.96 -15.51
N VAL A 72 5.88 -18.76 -15.14
CA VAL A 72 5.61 -17.53 -15.89
C VAL A 72 6.92 -16.84 -16.25
N MET A 73 7.05 -16.47 -17.52
CA MET A 73 8.11 -15.63 -18.06
C MET A 73 7.57 -14.21 -18.26
N GLU A 74 8.11 -13.26 -17.52
CA GLU A 74 7.72 -11.85 -17.62
C GLU A 74 8.35 -11.22 -18.86
N GLY A 75 7.53 -10.52 -19.63
CA GLY A 75 7.97 -9.71 -20.77
C GLY A 75 8.33 -8.29 -20.36
N LYS A 76 8.63 -7.41 -21.33
CA LYS A 76 8.82 -5.98 -21.03
C LYS A 76 7.49 -5.28 -20.75
N THR A 77 6.39 -5.88 -21.20
CA THR A 77 5.03 -5.38 -21.00
C THR A 77 4.09 -6.53 -20.65
N ALA A 78 2.96 -6.22 -20.02
CA ALA A 78 1.96 -7.21 -19.64
C ALA A 78 1.41 -8.03 -20.83
N ALA A 79 1.43 -7.48 -22.05
CA ALA A 79 1.02 -8.17 -23.27
C ALA A 79 2.06 -9.20 -23.76
N GLU A 80 3.30 -9.09 -23.29
CA GLU A 80 4.39 -10.00 -23.62
C GLU A 80 4.58 -11.10 -22.58
N ASP A 81 3.94 -11.00 -21.41
CA ASP A 81 4.02 -12.01 -20.38
C ASP A 81 3.54 -13.36 -20.90
N ARG A 82 4.29 -14.41 -20.59
CA ARG A 82 4.03 -15.78 -21.06
C ARG A 82 3.90 -16.76 -19.92
N VAL A 83 3.01 -17.72 -20.07
CA VAL A 83 2.81 -18.84 -19.17
C VAL A 83 3.25 -20.14 -19.85
N GLU A 84 3.90 -21.02 -19.08
CA GLU A 84 4.23 -22.38 -19.53
C GLU A 84 3.01 -23.28 -19.39
N VAL A 85 2.54 -23.84 -20.52
CA VAL A 85 1.46 -24.83 -20.57
C VAL A 85 1.93 -25.98 -21.45
N GLY A 86 1.90 -27.20 -20.92
CA GLY A 86 2.25 -28.40 -21.69
C GLY A 86 3.66 -28.37 -22.31
N GLY A 87 4.63 -27.70 -21.67
CA GLY A 87 6.01 -27.57 -22.15
C GLY A 87 6.27 -26.45 -23.17
N GLY A 88 5.26 -25.61 -23.47
CA GLY A 88 5.40 -24.44 -24.34
C GLY A 88 5.08 -23.13 -23.62
N PHE A 89 5.75 -22.04 -23.99
CA PHE A 89 5.46 -20.70 -23.46
C PHE A 89 4.51 -19.93 -24.38
N TYR A 90 3.32 -19.64 -23.87
CA TYR A 90 2.27 -18.91 -24.59
C TYR A 90 2.00 -17.57 -23.93
N ARG A 91 1.64 -16.54 -24.69
CA ARG A 91 1.18 -15.27 -24.11
C ARG A 91 0.02 -15.52 -23.17
N ILE A 92 0.04 -14.91 -21.97
CA ILE A 92 -0.99 -15.08 -20.96
C ILE A 92 -2.38 -14.77 -21.52
N THR A 93 -2.49 -13.69 -22.31
CA THR A 93 -3.75 -13.30 -22.96
C THR A 93 -4.27 -14.39 -23.89
N ALA A 94 -3.41 -14.92 -24.77
CA ALA A 94 -3.78 -16.00 -25.68
C ALA A 94 -4.11 -17.30 -24.94
N ALA A 95 -3.36 -17.66 -23.90
CA ALA A 95 -3.63 -18.85 -23.09
C ALA A 95 -4.99 -18.75 -22.39
N ARG A 96 -5.35 -17.56 -21.88
CA ARG A 96 -6.65 -17.28 -21.28
C ARG A 96 -7.79 -17.36 -22.30
N GLU A 97 -7.62 -16.75 -23.48
CA GLU A 97 -8.64 -16.74 -24.55
C GLU A 97 -8.93 -18.16 -25.07
N ASN A 98 -7.93 -19.03 -25.06
CA ASN A 98 -8.05 -20.42 -25.52
C ASN A 98 -8.36 -21.42 -24.38
N GLY A 99 -8.59 -20.95 -23.14
CA GLY A 99 -8.96 -21.80 -22.00
C GLY A 99 -7.85 -22.73 -21.50
N LEU A 100 -6.58 -22.37 -21.74
CA LEU A 100 -5.41 -23.14 -21.31
C LEU A 100 -5.00 -22.89 -19.85
N ILE A 101 -5.49 -21.77 -19.26
CA ILE A 101 -5.21 -21.32 -17.89
C ILE A 101 -6.43 -20.65 -17.24
#